data_AF-A0A915LJX7-F1
#
_entry.id   AF-A0A915LJX7-F1
#
_cell.length_a   1.000
_cell.length_b   1.000
_cell.length_c   1.000
_cell.angle_alpha   90.00
_cell.angle_beta   90.00
_cell.angle_gamma   90.00
#
_symmetry.space_group_name_H-M   'P 1'
#
loop_
_entity.id
_entity.type
_entity.pdbx_description
1 polymer ?
#
loop_
_entity_poly.entity_id
_entity_poly.type
_entity_poly.pdbx_seq_one_letter_code
_entity_poly.pdbx_strand_id
1 'polypeptide(L)'
;MADKLVEGGYRDAGYVSVHIDDCWEARDRDSNGRLVANQTRFPSGIKSLAEYMHVRGLKFAIYSDIGDKTCAGFPGTMDHLETDAQTFAEWGSDYLKLDACNIEFERMPNEYIKMGSSLLKTNRPIVYSCSWPAYLYENHKALVYPLIGEHCNLWRNYNDIDRSWKSILSIIHYYVKNQEILRSAQRPGAWNDPDMIVAGNPEITPSQAQVQLSVWAIWSAPLIMSNDLRTISNENKKILLNKNVIAVDQDPLGIFGRMVYKEASLYVFVKEMMPAIPKKELYSYAIAVKFSKSLFSLGLTYLGGYSVEDLWSEQQLGYMTPNDEYSVMLDKKRFVGDFVSWEELVNDYCLELEELVNDYCLELEPNLEDFNFKLSDELKEKWEFLIGRQLCLNKPSSLTGIAMFFNRAATAPFKDRHDAGQKLAEALKNFKSQRDKVVVLALPRGGVPVAFEVAKSLGAPLDLLMVRKIGAPGHEEYGIGAVVEGNPPELVMNEDAVKYTQPPEGYVQAMMEKQLKEIARQRNRYLGDRPPLSLAGKIAIVVDDGIATGGTARVAMKALRQKNVAKALLASPLAPSDTLAELRAEGNEVLVLETPPNFSAVGLHYTKFDQTSDEEVIDCLEKSREWLPKNNDLKN
;
A
#
# COMPACT_ATOMS: atom_id res chain seq x y z
N MET A 1 4.08 25.10 -0.20
CA MET A 1 3.80 23.67 -0.48
C MET A 1 5.00 22.78 -0.18
N ALA A 2 6.21 23.11 -0.66
CA ALA A 2 7.45 22.37 -0.35
C ALA A 2 7.60 22.00 1.13
N ASP A 3 7.54 23.01 2.02
CA ASP A 3 7.68 22.77 3.46
C ASP A 3 6.56 21.88 4.01
N LYS A 4 5.33 22.04 3.50
CA LYS A 4 4.18 21.20 3.90
C LYS A 4 4.28 19.76 3.43
N LEU A 5 4.91 19.49 2.27
CA LEU A 5 5.19 18.12 1.86
C LEU A 5 6.15 17.42 2.83
N VAL A 6 7.17 18.14 3.30
CA VAL A 6 8.17 17.61 4.25
C VAL A 6 7.57 17.48 5.66
N GLU A 7 7.09 18.58 6.23
CA GLU A 7 6.49 18.62 7.58
C GLU A 7 5.27 17.72 7.71
N GLY A 8 4.51 17.58 6.62
CA GLY A 8 3.27 16.82 6.58
C GLY A 8 3.46 15.31 6.46
N GLY A 9 4.68 14.82 6.18
CA GLY A 9 4.97 13.40 5.93
C GLY A 9 4.63 12.92 4.51
N TYR A 10 4.24 13.82 3.60
CA TYR A 10 3.91 13.46 2.21
C TYR A 10 5.13 13.04 1.41
N ARG A 11 6.27 13.73 1.59
CA ARG A 11 7.54 13.34 0.96
C ARG A 11 7.91 11.90 1.34
N ASP A 12 7.81 11.58 2.63
CA ASP A 12 8.17 10.26 3.15
C ASP A 12 7.17 9.17 2.73
N ALA A 13 5.95 9.56 2.34
CA ALA A 13 4.97 8.67 1.72
C ALA A 13 5.15 8.50 0.20
N GLY A 14 6.01 9.29 -0.45
CA GLY A 14 6.33 9.18 -1.89
C GLY A 14 5.99 10.41 -2.74
N TYR A 15 5.32 11.43 -2.19
CA TYR A 15 5.02 12.69 -2.91
C TYR A 15 6.26 13.60 -2.95
N VAL A 16 7.12 13.37 -3.93
CA VAL A 16 8.48 13.95 -3.95
C VAL A 16 8.65 15.10 -4.95
N SER A 17 7.61 15.57 -5.63
CA SER A 17 7.73 16.64 -6.64
C SER A 17 6.74 17.78 -6.41
N VAL A 18 7.18 19.03 -6.63
CA VAL A 18 6.33 20.22 -6.65
C VAL A 18 6.27 20.77 -8.07
N HIS A 19 5.05 20.86 -8.60
CA HIS A 19 4.78 21.25 -9.98
C HIS A 19 4.25 22.69 -10.02
N ILE A 20 4.88 23.52 -10.84
CA ILE A 20 4.27 24.77 -11.29
C ILE A 20 3.55 24.46 -12.60
N ASP A 21 2.30 24.88 -12.71
CA ASP A 21 1.49 24.78 -13.92
C ASP A 21 1.49 26.12 -14.68
N ASP A 22 0.50 26.37 -15.55
CA ASP A 22 0.41 27.59 -16.35
C ASP A 22 0.47 28.89 -15.51
N CYS A 23 0.67 30.01 -16.18
CA CYS A 23 0.69 31.35 -15.64
C CYS A 23 1.89 31.64 -14.72
N TRP A 24 3.07 31.05 -14.88
CA TRP A 24 4.26 31.42 -14.09
C TRP A 24 5.15 32.44 -14.81
N GLU A 25 5.05 32.45 -16.13
CA GLU A 25 5.82 33.24 -17.07
C GLU A 25 5.52 34.74 -16.91
N ALA A 26 6.48 35.57 -17.30
CA ALA A 26 6.18 36.94 -17.69
C ALA A 26 5.41 36.95 -19.02
N ARG A 27 4.83 38.10 -19.37
CA ARG A 27 4.09 38.23 -20.64
C ARG A 27 4.99 38.19 -21.87
N ASP A 28 6.26 38.51 -21.70
CA ASP A 28 7.24 38.59 -22.78
C ASP A 28 8.48 37.76 -22.43
N ARG A 29 9.11 37.19 -23.46
CA ARG A 29 10.44 36.58 -23.38
C ARG A 29 11.51 37.67 -23.19
N ASP A 30 12.70 37.28 -22.76
CA ASP A 30 13.83 38.21 -22.73
C ASP A 30 14.34 38.58 -24.13
N SER A 31 15.33 39.47 -24.21
CA SER A 31 15.91 39.92 -25.48
C SER A 31 16.62 38.81 -26.27
N ASN A 32 16.91 37.66 -25.65
CA ASN A 32 17.50 36.48 -26.29
C ASN A 32 16.44 35.42 -26.65
N GLY A 33 15.15 35.75 -26.51
CA GLY A 33 14.04 34.83 -26.77
C GLY A 33 13.86 33.75 -25.71
N ARG A 34 14.42 33.90 -24.50
CA ARG A 34 14.25 32.91 -23.42
C ARG A 34 13.01 33.22 -22.59
N LEU A 35 12.36 32.17 -22.10
CA LEU A 35 11.31 32.30 -21.08
C LEU A 35 11.89 32.96 -19.82
N VAL A 36 11.10 33.83 -19.21
CA VAL A 36 11.41 34.46 -17.93
C VAL A 36 10.19 34.38 -17.02
N ALA A 37 10.42 34.14 -15.73
CA ALA A 37 9.33 34.12 -14.76
C ALA A 37 8.84 35.54 -14.46
N ASN A 38 7.57 35.64 -14.06
CA ASN A 38 7.00 36.90 -13.59
C ASN A 38 7.77 37.40 -12.36
N GLN A 39 8.52 38.50 -12.50
CA GLN A 39 9.42 39.00 -11.46
C GLN A 39 8.72 39.48 -10.19
N THR A 40 7.44 39.85 -10.26
CA THR A 40 6.67 40.25 -9.08
C THR A 40 6.30 39.04 -8.23
N ARG A 41 5.94 37.91 -8.87
CA ARG A 41 5.49 36.69 -8.18
C ARG A 41 6.64 35.72 -7.88
N PHE A 42 7.70 35.75 -8.69
CA PHE A 42 8.91 34.94 -8.57
C PHE A 42 10.15 35.84 -8.53
N PRO A 43 10.29 36.74 -7.54
CA PRO A 43 11.37 37.72 -7.48
C PRO A 43 12.76 37.10 -7.39
N SER A 44 12.87 35.89 -6.83
CA SER A 44 14.13 35.14 -6.74
C SER A 44 14.42 34.29 -7.99
N GLY A 45 13.49 34.22 -8.95
CA GLY A 45 13.59 33.40 -10.15
C GLY A 45 13.35 31.89 -9.93
N ILE A 46 13.17 31.16 -11.04
CA ILE A 46 12.85 29.73 -11.03
C ILE A 46 14.01 28.87 -10.53
N LYS A 47 15.24 29.20 -10.91
CA LYS A 47 16.42 28.47 -10.45
C LYS A 47 16.52 28.42 -8.92
N SER A 48 16.36 29.56 -8.25
CA SER A 48 16.37 29.64 -6.78
C SER A 48 15.23 28.83 -6.16
N LEU A 49 14.07 28.78 -6.82
CA LEU A 49 12.94 27.98 -6.36
C LEU A 49 13.20 26.47 -6.52
N ALA A 50 13.80 26.03 -7.62
CA ALA A 50 14.22 24.65 -7.81
C ALA A 50 15.25 24.23 -6.76
N GLU A 51 16.28 25.06 -6.53
CA GLU A 51 17.28 24.84 -5.47
C GLU A 51 16.62 24.72 -4.09
N TYR A 52 15.60 25.53 -3.79
CA TYR A 52 14.83 25.44 -2.54
C TYR A 52 14.10 24.09 -2.38
N MET A 53 13.62 23.50 -3.47
CA MET A 53 13.03 22.15 -3.47
C MET A 53 14.10 21.08 -3.27
N HIS A 54 15.21 21.18 -4.00
CA HIS A 54 16.28 20.15 -3.99
C HIS A 54 16.93 19.99 -2.62
N VAL A 55 17.20 21.09 -1.89
CA VAL A 55 17.77 21.02 -0.53
C VAL A 55 16.85 20.34 0.49
N ARG A 56 15.57 20.14 0.14
CA ARG A 56 14.56 19.44 0.96
C ARG A 56 14.33 17.99 0.52
N GLY A 57 15.09 17.50 -0.45
CA GLY A 57 14.88 16.19 -1.05
C GLY A 57 13.61 16.11 -1.90
N LEU A 58 13.15 17.25 -2.42
CA LEU A 58 12.04 17.34 -3.37
C LEU A 58 12.57 17.63 -4.78
N LYS A 59 11.77 17.31 -5.78
CA LYS A 59 11.97 17.59 -7.20
C LYS A 59 11.15 18.80 -7.63
N PHE A 60 11.62 19.52 -8.63
CA PHE A 60 10.96 20.66 -9.22
C PHE A 60 10.38 20.33 -10.61
N ALA A 61 9.12 20.66 -10.84
CA ALA A 61 8.42 20.48 -12.11
C ALA A 61 8.01 21.83 -12.68
N ILE A 62 8.21 22.01 -13.98
CA ILE A 62 7.82 23.21 -14.72
C ILE A 62 6.80 22.88 -15.80
N TYR A 63 6.09 23.91 -16.25
CA TYR A 63 5.08 23.87 -17.29
C TYR A 63 5.51 24.70 -18.49
N SER A 64 5.10 24.26 -19.67
CA SER A 64 5.09 25.04 -20.91
C SER A 64 3.98 24.50 -21.83
N ASP A 65 3.77 25.17 -22.95
CA ASP A 65 2.87 24.73 -24.02
C ASP A 65 3.64 24.61 -25.35
N ILE A 66 3.40 23.55 -26.14
CA ILE A 66 4.07 23.31 -27.43
C ILE A 66 3.65 24.33 -28.51
N GLY A 67 2.51 24.99 -28.36
CA GLY A 67 2.02 26.03 -29.26
C GLY A 67 2.67 27.40 -29.07
N ASP A 68 2.15 28.40 -29.77
CA ASP A 68 2.64 29.79 -29.70
C ASP A 68 2.39 30.42 -28.33
N LYS A 69 1.29 30.01 -27.69
CA LYS A 69 0.86 30.50 -26.39
C LYS A 69 0.36 29.36 -25.52
N THR A 70 0.55 29.49 -24.22
CA THR A 70 -0.13 28.65 -23.23
C THR A 70 -1.64 28.86 -23.29
N CYS A 71 -2.39 27.95 -22.65
CA CYS A 71 -3.84 28.05 -22.58
C CYS A 71 -4.30 29.38 -21.93
N ALA A 72 -3.56 29.93 -20.97
CA ALA A 72 -3.82 31.25 -20.37
C ALA A 72 -3.19 32.44 -21.13
N GLY A 73 -2.62 32.20 -22.32
CA GLY A 73 -2.11 33.23 -23.22
C GLY A 73 -0.73 33.78 -22.83
N PHE A 74 0.09 33.02 -22.11
CA PHE A 74 1.51 33.32 -21.88
C PHE A 74 2.36 32.77 -23.04
N PRO A 75 3.64 33.17 -23.18
CA PRO A 75 4.50 32.67 -24.25
C PRO A 75 4.64 31.14 -24.23
N GLY A 76 4.26 30.47 -25.32
CA GLY A 76 4.50 29.03 -25.52
C GLY A 76 5.87 28.77 -26.15
N THR A 77 6.22 27.50 -26.35
CA THR A 77 7.57 27.07 -26.76
C THR A 77 7.72 26.83 -28.27
N MET A 78 6.67 27.06 -29.06
CA MET A 78 6.77 26.98 -30.52
C MET A 78 7.95 27.83 -31.03
N ASP A 79 8.75 27.25 -31.92
CA ASP A 79 9.99 27.82 -32.48
C ASP A 79 11.12 28.10 -31.46
N HIS A 80 10.93 27.73 -30.18
CA HIS A 80 11.90 27.91 -29.08
C HIS A 80 12.27 26.60 -28.35
N LEU A 81 11.83 25.43 -28.84
CA LEU A 81 11.97 24.12 -28.17
C LEU A 81 13.37 23.83 -27.60
N GLU A 82 14.42 23.98 -28.40
CA GLU A 82 15.79 23.69 -27.95
C GLU A 82 16.27 24.71 -26.90
N THR A 83 15.90 25.98 -27.07
CA THR A 83 16.25 27.06 -26.13
C THR A 83 15.55 26.88 -24.79
N ASP A 84 14.27 26.50 -24.81
CA ASP A 84 13.47 26.32 -23.61
C ASP A 84 13.84 25.02 -22.88
N ALA A 85 14.08 23.92 -23.60
CA ALA A 85 14.63 22.70 -23.00
C ALA A 85 15.93 22.97 -22.24
N GLN A 86 16.86 23.72 -22.87
CA GLN A 86 18.11 24.13 -22.23
C GLN A 86 17.86 25.06 -21.03
N THR A 87 16.90 25.99 -21.14
CA THR A 87 16.51 26.90 -20.05
C THR A 87 15.99 26.13 -18.84
N PHE A 88 15.12 25.14 -19.04
CA PHE A 88 14.58 24.31 -17.97
C PHE A 88 15.67 23.47 -17.29
N ALA A 89 16.61 22.92 -18.08
CA ALA A 89 17.74 22.18 -17.54
C ALA A 89 18.69 23.06 -16.70
N GLU A 90 18.98 24.27 -17.16
CA GLU A 90 19.82 25.24 -16.46
C GLU A 90 19.21 25.75 -15.15
N TRP A 91 17.88 25.87 -15.10
CA TRP A 91 17.17 26.18 -13.86
C TRP A 91 17.03 24.99 -12.92
N GLY A 92 17.39 23.78 -13.36
CA GLY A 92 17.34 22.59 -12.53
C GLY A 92 15.96 21.93 -12.47
N SER A 93 15.14 22.05 -13.51
CA SER A 93 13.87 21.32 -13.57
C SER A 93 14.10 19.80 -13.65
N ASP A 94 13.31 19.02 -12.93
CA ASP A 94 13.32 17.56 -12.93
C ASP A 94 12.17 16.97 -13.74
N TYR A 95 11.24 17.81 -14.19
CA TYR A 95 10.02 17.41 -14.87
C TYR A 95 9.49 18.57 -15.73
N LEU A 96 8.97 18.26 -16.91
CA LEU A 96 8.25 19.18 -17.79
C LEU A 96 6.85 18.63 -18.09
N LYS A 97 5.80 19.37 -17.75
CA LYS A 97 4.48 19.24 -18.38
C LYS A 97 4.48 20.10 -19.63
N LEU A 98 4.15 19.49 -20.77
CA LEU A 98 4.02 20.20 -22.03
C LEU A 98 2.60 20.07 -22.57
N ASP A 99 1.94 21.21 -22.61
CA ASP A 99 0.57 21.36 -23.09
C ASP A 99 0.50 21.58 -24.61
N ALA A 100 -0.70 21.72 -25.18
CA ALA A 100 -0.85 21.98 -26.61
C ALA A 100 -2.01 22.88 -27.02
N CYS A 101 -2.25 23.95 -26.27
CA CYS A 101 -3.09 25.04 -26.74
C CYS A 101 -2.41 25.80 -27.90
N ASN A 102 -3.20 26.43 -28.77
CA ASN A 102 -2.70 27.32 -29.82
C ASN A 102 -1.68 26.68 -30.80
N ILE A 103 -1.88 25.42 -31.20
CA ILE A 103 -1.11 24.72 -32.24
C ILE A 103 -2.04 23.93 -33.18
N GLU A 104 -1.64 23.79 -34.45
CA GLU A 104 -2.30 22.90 -35.41
C GLU A 104 -2.07 21.42 -35.07
N PHE A 105 -3.13 20.61 -35.11
CA PHE A 105 -3.10 19.20 -34.71
C PHE A 105 -2.05 18.38 -35.47
N GLU A 106 -1.85 18.66 -36.76
CA GLU A 106 -0.90 17.98 -37.64
C GLU A 106 0.56 18.21 -37.23
N ARG A 107 0.84 19.30 -36.51
CA ARG A 107 2.20 19.61 -36.02
C ARG A 107 2.53 18.88 -34.74
N MET A 108 1.54 18.60 -33.88
CA MET A 108 1.75 18.06 -32.54
C MET A 108 2.70 16.85 -32.51
N PRO A 109 2.54 15.79 -33.35
CA PRO A 109 3.42 14.63 -33.27
C PRO A 109 4.90 14.97 -33.43
N ASN A 110 5.23 15.80 -34.41
CA ASN A 110 6.61 16.17 -34.68
C ASN A 110 7.16 17.09 -33.59
N GLU A 111 6.38 18.04 -33.09
CA GLU A 111 6.86 19.00 -32.09
C GLU A 111 7.04 18.36 -30.70
N TYR A 112 6.15 17.46 -30.27
CA TYR A 112 6.34 16.67 -29.04
C TYR A 112 7.61 15.80 -29.11
N ILE A 113 7.85 15.11 -30.24
CA ILE A 113 9.05 14.30 -30.46
C ILE A 113 10.33 15.15 -30.41
N LYS A 114 10.30 16.35 -31.03
CA LYS A 114 11.44 17.28 -31.01
C LYS A 114 11.71 17.82 -29.61
N MET A 115 10.69 18.15 -28.81
CA MET A 115 10.90 18.59 -27.43
C MET A 115 11.53 17.46 -26.59
N GLY A 116 11.01 16.23 -26.68
CA GLY A 116 11.63 15.07 -26.01
C GLY A 116 13.10 14.89 -26.39
N SER A 117 13.41 15.00 -27.69
CA SER A 117 14.80 14.96 -28.19
C SER A 117 15.66 16.13 -27.67
N SER A 118 15.07 17.31 -27.53
CA SER A 118 15.74 18.52 -27.02
C SER A 118 16.07 18.38 -25.53
N LEU A 119 15.15 17.84 -24.73
CA LEU A 119 15.39 17.54 -23.31
C LEU A 119 16.55 16.56 -23.14
N LEU A 120 16.62 15.50 -23.95
CA LEU A 120 17.71 14.52 -23.91
C LEU A 120 19.09 15.16 -24.20
N LYS A 121 19.16 16.13 -25.13
CA LYS A 121 20.42 16.83 -25.47
C LYS A 121 20.98 17.66 -24.30
N THR A 122 20.15 18.05 -23.33
CA THR A 122 20.60 18.84 -22.17
C THR A 122 21.46 18.03 -21.19
N ASN A 123 21.48 16.70 -21.31
CA ASN A 123 22.09 15.76 -20.36
C ASN A 123 21.58 15.84 -18.91
N ARG A 124 20.44 16.53 -18.68
CA ARG A 124 19.72 16.49 -17.41
C ARG A 124 18.55 15.51 -17.52
N PRO A 125 18.39 14.55 -16.60
CA PRO A 125 17.17 13.74 -16.53
C PRO A 125 15.96 14.61 -16.17
N ILE A 126 15.05 14.78 -17.13
CA ILE A 126 13.79 15.53 -16.96
C ILE A 126 12.65 14.59 -17.34
N VAL A 127 11.74 14.32 -16.40
CA VAL A 127 10.53 13.54 -16.68
C VAL A 127 9.65 14.34 -17.64
N TYR A 128 9.25 13.73 -18.75
CA TYR A 128 8.50 14.43 -19.78
C TYR A 128 7.04 13.98 -19.83
N SER A 129 6.15 14.90 -19.43
CA SER A 129 4.70 14.72 -19.43
C SER A 129 4.07 15.43 -20.61
N CYS A 130 3.35 14.66 -21.42
CA CYS A 130 2.80 15.12 -22.70
C CYS A 130 1.28 15.23 -22.64
N SER A 131 0.72 16.41 -22.87
CA SER A 131 -0.74 16.52 -23.06
C SER A 131 -1.22 16.02 -24.42
N TRP A 132 -0.31 15.56 -25.29
CA TRP A 132 -0.56 15.19 -26.69
C TRP A 132 -1.86 14.38 -26.91
N PRO A 133 -2.11 13.24 -26.24
CA PRO A 133 -3.34 12.50 -26.51
C PRO A 133 -4.63 13.25 -26.13
N ALA A 134 -4.62 14.08 -25.08
CA ALA A 134 -5.79 14.83 -24.63
C ALA A 134 -6.28 15.87 -25.65
N TYR A 135 -5.45 16.30 -26.59
CA TYR A 135 -5.89 17.19 -27.68
C TYR A 135 -6.40 16.42 -28.91
N LEU A 136 -6.26 15.10 -28.93
CA LEU A 136 -6.61 14.24 -30.07
C LEU A 136 -7.57 13.11 -29.70
N TYR A 137 -8.10 13.08 -28.47
CA TYR A 137 -8.90 11.95 -27.97
C TYR A 137 -10.19 11.74 -28.77
N GLU A 138 -10.76 12.79 -29.37
CA GLU A 138 -11.94 12.69 -30.24
C GLU A 138 -11.60 12.11 -31.62
N ASN A 139 -10.33 12.18 -32.03
CA ASN A 139 -9.83 11.66 -33.30
C ASN A 139 -8.90 10.46 -33.07
N HIS A 140 -9.45 9.36 -32.58
CA HIS A 140 -8.70 8.14 -32.22
C HIS A 140 -7.77 7.59 -33.32
N LYS A 141 -8.03 7.87 -34.60
CA LYS A 141 -7.16 7.45 -35.72
C LYS A 141 -5.81 8.18 -35.74
N ALA A 142 -5.72 9.34 -35.11
CA ALA A 142 -4.49 10.12 -34.99
C ALA A 142 -3.61 9.69 -33.80
N LEU A 143 -4.14 8.87 -32.89
CA LEU A 143 -3.45 8.44 -31.67
C LEU A 143 -2.63 7.18 -31.91
N VAL A 144 -1.31 7.28 -31.70
CA VAL A 144 -0.37 6.15 -31.79
C VAL A 144 0.35 5.99 -30.46
N TYR A 145 -0.29 5.35 -29.49
CA TYR A 145 0.24 5.19 -28.13
C TYR A 145 1.66 4.60 -28.03
N PRO A 146 2.07 3.60 -28.84
CA PRO A 146 3.45 3.13 -28.82
C PRO A 146 4.48 4.24 -29.10
N LEU A 147 4.20 5.11 -30.07
CA LEU A 147 5.05 6.26 -30.40
C LEU A 147 5.06 7.27 -29.25
N ILE A 148 3.91 7.53 -28.62
CA ILE A 148 3.82 8.42 -27.47
C ILE A 148 4.67 7.88 -26.31
N GLY A 149 4.58 6.59 -25.99
CA GLY A 149 5.36 5.96 -24.93
C GLY A 149 6.85 5.73 -25.24
N GLU A 150 7.28 5.91 -26.49
CA GLU A 150 8.71 5.99 -26.86
C GLU A 150 9.31 7.38 -26.56
N HIS A 151 8.49 8.42 -26.59
CA HIS A 151 8.94 9.82 -26.50
C HIS A 151 8.52 10.55 -25.24
N CYS A 152 7.53 10.04 -24.49
CA CYS A 152 6.97 10.65 -23.28
C CYS A 152 7.05 9.65 -22.11
N ASN A 153 7.29 10.15 -20.90
CA ASN A 153 7.25 9.33 -19.70
C ASN A 153 5.84 9.08 -19.19
N LEU A 154 4.95 10.03 -19.43
CA LEU A 154 3.53 9.96 -19.14
C LEU A 154 2.76 10.87 -20.08
N TRP A 155 1.47 10.63 -20.23
CA TRP A 155 0.64 11.42 -21.12
C TRP A 155 -0.79 11.58 -20.61
N ARG A 156 -1.33 12.81 -20.70
CA ARG A 156 -2.75 13.06 -20.43
C ARG A 156 -3.61 12.51 -21.55
N ASN A 157 -4.60 11.70 -21.20
CA ASN A 157 -5.43 11.00 -22.19
C ASN A 157 -6.76 11.71 -22.50
N TYR A 158 -7.28 12.49 -21.56
CA TYR A 158 -8.65 12.98 -21.58
C TYR A 158 -8.75 14.37 -20.94
N ASN A 159 -9.98 14.89 -20.87
CA ASN A 159 -10.33 16.20 -20.33
C ASN A 159 -9.73 16.46 -18.94
N ASP A 160 -9.57 17.75 -18.64
CA ASP A 160 -9.11 18.22 -17.34
C ASP A 160 -10.07 17.81 -16.23
N ILE A 161 -9.48 17.47 -15.09
CA ILE A 161 -10.21 17.17 -13.88
C ILE A 161 -10.64 18.45 -13.17
N ASP A 162 -11.91 18.49 -12.79
CA ASP A 162 -12.46 19.51 -11.92
C ASP A 162 -12.59 18.97 -10.49
N ARG A 163 -12.74 19.89 -9.54
CA ARG A 163 -13.04 19.58 -8.13
C ARG A 163 -14.50 19.15 -7.94
N SER A 164 -14.98 18.19 -8.73
CA SER A 164 -16.33 17.65 -8.67
C SER A 164 -16.36 16.14 -8.87
N TRP A 165 -17.33 15.48 -8.25
CA TRP A 165 -17.54 14.04 -8.41
C TRP A 165 -17.89 13.65 -9.86
N LYS A 166 -18.66 14.51 -10.54
CA LYS A 166 -19.02 14.33 -11.96
C LYS A 166 -17.78 14.25 -12.85
N SER A 167 -16.78 15.10 -12.62
CA SER A 167 -15.53 15.08 -13.39
C SER A 167 -14.73 13.80 -13.12
N ILE A 168 -14.58 13.39 -11.86
CA ILE A 168 -13.93 12.13 -11.48
C ILE A 168 -14.61 10.94 -12.19
N LEU A 169 -15.94 10.86 -12.16
CA LEU A 169 -16.69 9.79 -12.82
C LEU A 169 -16.54 9.82 -14.34
N SER A 170 -16.57 10.99 -14.97
CA SER A 170 -16.38 11.15 -16.42
C SER A 170 -15.03 10.58 -16.87
N ILE A 171 -13.96 10.89 -16.14
CA ILE A 171 -12.62 10.33 -16.39
C ILE A 171 -12.66 8.82 -16.19
N ILE A 172 -13.30 8.32 -15.13
CA ILE A 172 -13.39 6.88 -14.89
C ILE A 172 -14.09 6.16 -16.04
N HIS A 173 -15.20 6.71 -16.52
CA HIS A 173 -15.93 6.13 -17.65
C HIS A 173 -15.09 6.12 -18.93
N TYR A 174 -14.35 7.19 -19.22
CA TYR A 174 -13.43 7.23 -20.37
C TYR A 174 -12.34 6.16 -20.26
N TYR A 175 -11.70 6.03 -19.10
CA TYR A 175 -10.62 5.08 -18.87
C TYR A 175 -11.12 3.63 -18.95
N VAL A 176 -12.29 3.34 -18.39
CA VAL A 176 -12.94 2.03 -18.50
C VAL A 176 -13.27 1.70 -19.96
N LYS A 177 -13.87 2.64 -20.70
CA LYS A 177 -14.22 2.45 -22.12
C LYS A 177 -13.01 2.14 -22.98
N ASN A 178 -11.85 2.70 -22.65
CA ASN A 178 -10.60 2.58 -23.41
C ASN A 178 -9.57 1.64 -22.76
N GLN A 179 -9.94 0.85 -21.76
CA GLN A 179 -8.96 0.15 -20.91
C GLN A 179 -8.01 -0.79 -21.66
N GLU A 180 -8.44 -1.43 -22.76
CA GLU A 180 -7.58 -2.36 -23.51
C GLU A 180 -6.42 -1.64 -24.20
N ILE A 181 -6.69 -0.49 -24.84
CA ILE A 181 -5.65 0.31 -25.50
C ILE A 181 -4.74 0.96 -24.45
N LEU A 182 -5.31 1.52 -23.39
CA LEU A 182 -4.56 2.15 -22.30
C LEU A 182 -3.65 1.15 -21.59
N ARG A 183 -4.15 -0.06 -21.31
CA ARG A 183 -3.37 -1.14 -20.69
C ARG A 183 -2.21 -1.59 -21.56
N SER A 184 -2.42 -1.73 -22.87
CA SER A 184 -1.35 -2.15 -23.79
C SER A 184 -0.27 -1.08 -24.00
N ALA A 185 -0.62 0.20 -23.83
CA ALA A 185 0.30 1.32 -23.95
C ALA A 185 1.19 1.51 -22.70
N GLN A 186 0.69 1.12 -21.54
CA GLN A 186 1.36 1.40 -20.27
C GLN A 186 2.43 0.37 -19.91
N ARG A 187 3.57 0.86 -19.41
CA ARG A 187 4.67 0.06 -18.88
C ARG A 187 5.56 0.92 -17.98
N PRO A 188 6.46 0.35 -17.16
CA PRO A 188 7.43 1.13 -16.40
C PRO A 188 8.16 2.17 -17.28
N GLY A 189 8.00 3.45 -16.91
CA GLY A 189 8.54 4.61 -17.62
C GLY A 189 7.65 5.22 -18.70
N ALA A 190 6.43 4.71 -18.90
CA ALA A 190 5.45 5.16 -19.88
C ALA A 190 4.02 4.98 -19.32
N TRP A 191 3.42 6.05 -18.77
CA TRP A 191 2.20 5.97 -17.94
C TRP A 191 1.02 6.75 -18.54
N ASN A 192 -0.20 6.20 -18.44
CA ASN A 192 -1.41 6.99 -18.69
C ASN A 192 -1.65 7.95 -17.53
N ASP A 193 -2.06 9.17 -17.84
CA ASP A 193 -2.33 10.22 -16.86
C ASP A 193 -3.82 10.60 -16.89
N PRO A 194 -4.62 10.13 -15.89
CA PRO A 194 -6.02 10.49 -15.73
C PRO A 194 -6.21 11.85 -15.05
N ASP A 195 -5.15 12.65 -14.98
CA ASP A 195 -5.08 13.95 -14.33
C ASP A 195 -4.99 13.88 -12.80
N MET A 196 -4.88 15.06 -12.20
CA MET A 196 -4.57 15.29 -10.80
C MET A 196 -5.50 14.58 -9.79
N ILE A 197 -4.94 14.31 -8.61
CA ILE A 197 -5.69 13.94 -7.41
C ILE A 197 -6.32 15.21 -6.81
N VAL A 198 -7.64 15.35 -6.95
CA VAL A 198 -8.44 16.42 -6.35
C VAL A 198 -9.01 16.03 -4.98
N ALA A 199 -8.86 14.77 -4.58
CA ALA A 199 -9.04 14.32 -3.21
C ALA A 199 -8.29 15.22 -2.23
N GLY A 200 -8.95 15.63 -1.15
CA GLY A 200 -8.42 16.58 -0.17
C GLY A 200 -8.94 18.01 -0.32
N ASN A 201 -9.54 18.35 -1.46
CA ASN A 201 -10.30 19.59 -1.61
C ASN A 201 -11.67 19.49 -0.89
N PRO A 202 -12.22 20.62 -0.41
CA PRO A 202 -13.48 20.63 0.35
C PRO A 202 -14.71 20.21 -0.47
N GLU A 203 -14.65 20.31 -1.80
CA GLU A 203 -15.72 19.87 -2.70
C GLU A 203 -15.80 18.34 -2.85
N ILE A 204 -14.76 17.62 -2.43
CA ILE A 204 -14.67 16.16 -2.54
C ILE A 204 -14.84 15.54 -1.15
N THR A 205 -15.89 14.75 -0.98
CA THR A 205 -16.13 14.04 0.29
C THR A 205 -15.04 12.98 0.55
N PRO A 206 -14.78 12.60 1.81
CA PRO A 206 -13.81 11.56 2.15
C PRO A 206 -14.04 10.23 1.40
N SER A 207 -15.31 9.80 1.22
CA SER A 207 -15.63 8.59 0.45
C SER A 207 -15.26 8.74 -1.03
N GLN A 208 -15.55 9.88 -1.65
CA GLN A 208 -15.16 10.14 -3.04
C GLN A 208 -13.63 10.23 -3.19
N ALA A 209 -12.95 10.81 -2.21
CA ALA A 209 -11.49 10.84 -2.14
C ALA A 209 -10.87 9.44 -2.09
N GLN A 210 -11.44 8.54 -1.29
CA GLN A 210 -11.05 7.12 -1.26
C GLN A 210 -11.29 6.44 -2.61
N VAL A 211 -12.40 6.72 -3.30
CA VAL A 211 -12.67 6.15 -4.62
C VAL A 211 -11.60 6.62 -5.61
N GLN A 212 -11.35 7.93 -5.71
CA GLN A 212 -10.37 8.47 -6.64
C GLN A 212 -8.99 7.83 -6.40
N LEU A 213 -8.51 7.82 -5.15
CA LEU A 213 -7.20 7.27 -4.85
C LEU A 213 -7.12 5.76 -5.13
N SER A 214 -8.18 5.00 -4.83
CA SER A 214 -8.21 3.56 -5.09
C SER A 214 -8.15 3.24 -6.58
N VAL A 215 -8.92 3.97 -7.39
CA VAL A 215 -9.00 3.73 -8.84
C VAL A 215 -7.71 4.18 -9.54
N TRP A 216 -7.16 5.34 -9.17
CA TRP A 216 -5.87 5.81 -9.70
C TRP A 216 -4.74 4.85 -9.35
N ALA A 217 -4.69 4.34 -8.11
CA ALA A 217 -3.71 3.35 -7.70
C ALA A 217 -3.81 2.03 -8.48
N ILE A 218 -5.04 1.58 -8.75
CA ILE A 218 -5.27 0.39 -9.58
C ILE A 218 -4.76 0.59 -11.01
N TRP A 219 -4.87 1.79 -11.55
CA TRP A 219 -4.33 2.11 -12.87
C TRP A 219 -2.83 2.34 -12.89
N SER A 220 -2.14 2.37 -11.74
CA SER A 220 -0.74 2.85 -11.66
C SER A 220 -0.60 4.26 -12.24
N ALA A 221 -1.56 5.12 -11.94
CA ALA A 221 -1.60 6.48 -12.46
C ALA A 221 -0.68 7.43 -11.66
N PRO A 222 -0.18 8.51 -12.26
CA PRO A 222 0.52 9.54 -11.51
C PRO A 222 -0.34 10.08 -10.33
N LEU A 223 0.16 9.94 -9.10
CA LEU A 223 -0.51 10.50 -7.91
C LEU A 223 -0.09 11.97 -7.68
N ILE A 224 -0.52 12.87 -8.57
CA ILE A 224 -0.19 14.30 -8.51
C ILE A 224 -1.30 15.06 -7.77
N MET A 225 -1.07 15.44 -6.51
CA MET A 225 -2.06 16.16 -5.71
C MET A 225 -2.21 17.63 -6.15
N SER A 226 -3.45 18.11 -6.23
CA SER A 226 -3.79 19.52 -6.42
C SER A 226 -4.76 19.99 -5.35
N ASN A 227 -4.22 20.35 -4.18
CA ASN A 227 -4.97 20.78 -3.00
C ASN A 227 -4.12 21.69 -2.09
N ASP A 228 -4.77 22.38 -1.15
CA ASP A 228 -4.08 23.24 -0.18
C ASP A 228 -3.64 22.46 1.07
N LEU A 229 -2.39 21.99 1.08
CA LEU A 229 -1.79 21.25 2.20
C LEU A 229 -1.66 22.07 3.50
N ARG A 230 -1.89 23.38 3.48
CA ARG A 230 -1.87 24.22 4.69
C ARG A 230 -3.16 24.08 5.49
N THR A 231 -4.26 23.74 4.83
CA THR A 231 -5.61 23.73 5.39
C THR A 231 -6.32 22.38 5.21
N ILE A 232 -5.63 21.37 4.70
CA ILE A 232 -6.19 20.04 4.50
C ILE A 232 -6.65 19.41 5.81
N SER A 233 -7.81 18.75 5.80
CA SER A 233 -8.35 18.07 6.98
C SER A 233 -7.50 16.86 7.37
N ASN A 234 -7.49 16.51 8.66
CA ASN A 234 -6.79 15.31 9.14
C ASN A 234 -7.30 14.03 8.48
N GLU A 235 -8.59 13.96 8.14
CA GLU A 235 -9.20 12.82 7.46
C GLU A 235 -8.67 12.67 6.04
N ASN A 236 -8.71 13.75 5.24
CA ASN A 236 -8.18 13.73 3.89
C ASN A 236 -6.66 13.53 3.85
N LYS A 237 -5.93 14.08 4.84
CA LYS A 237 -4.51 13.81 5.01
C LYS A 237 -4.24 12.32 5.22
N LYS A 238 -5.02 11.62 6.05
CA LYS A 238 -4.89 10.17 6.24
C LYS A 238 -5.17 9.40 4.95
N ILE A 239 -6.18 9.81 4.18
CA ILE A 239 -6.50 9.18 2.90
C ILE A 239 -5.31 9.28 1.93
N LEU A 240 -4.78 10.49 1.74
CA LEU A 240 -3.66 10.74 0.84
C LEU A 240 -2.35 10.10 1.32
N LEU A 241 -2.18 9.84 2.62
CA LEU A 241 -0.99 9.20 3.18
C LEU A 241 -1.15 7.69 3.39
N ASN A 242 -2.21 7.06 2.86
CA ASN A 242 -2.41 5.62 3.01
C ASN A 242 -1.31 4.85 2.25
N LYS A 243 -0.32 4.38 3.00
CA LYS A 243 0.86 3.68 2.46
C LYS A 243 0.50 2.39 1.73
N ASN A 244 -0.57 1.70 2.14
CA ASN A 244 -0.99 0.46 1.51
C ASN A 244 -1.60 0.72 0.13
N VAL A 245 -2.40 1.79 -0.01
CA VAL A 245 -2.95 2.20 -1.31
C VAL A 245 -1.85 2.76 -2.22
N ILE A 246 -0.91 3.54 -1.68
CA ILE A 246 0.27 4.00 -2.43
C ILE A 246 1.13 2.82 -2.89
N ALA A 247 1.28 1.77 -2.07
CA ALA A 247 2.01 0.56 -2.47
C ALA A 247 1.31 -0.21 -3.60
N VAL A 248 -0.03 -0.16 -3.68
CA VAL A 248 -0.77 -0.65 -4.86
C VAL A 248 -0.36 0.14 -6.08
N ASP A 249 -0.41 1.47 -6.02
CA ASP A 249 -0.01 2.34 -7.13
C ASP A 249 1.43 2.08 -7.61
N GLN A 250 2.37 2.07 -6.66
CA GLN A 250 3.82 1.96 -6.87
C GLN A 250 4.30 0.51 -7.12
N ASP A 251 3.41 -0.42 -7.45
CA ASP A 251 3.79 -1.80 -7.76
C ASP A 251 4.80 -1.84 -8.93
N PRO A 252 5.93 -2.57 -8.78
CA PRO A 252 7.01 -2.53 -9.75
C PRO A 252 6.68 -3.19 -11.10
N LEU A 253 5.59 -3.96 -11.22
CA LEU A 253 5.15 -4.46 -12.53
C LEU A 253 4.60 -3.33 -13.41
N GLY A 254 4.11 -2.25 -12.80
CA GLY A 254 3.55 -1.11 -13.53
C GLY A 254 2.32 -1.44 -14.38
N ILE A 255 1.62 -2.53 -14.06
CA ILE A 255 0.48 -3.01 -14.83
C ILE A 255 -0.73 -2.09 -14.60
N PHE A 256 -1.33 -1.63 -15.70
CA PHE A 256 -2.62 -0.91 -15.66
C PHE A 256 -3.74 -1.91 -15.30
N GLY A 257 -4.38 -1.73 -14.14
CA GLY A 257 -5.53 -2.55 -13.72
C GLY A 257 -6.75 -2.35 -14.61
N ARG A 258 -7.64 -3.34 -14.65
CA ARG A 258 -8.81 -3.36 -15.54
C ARG A 258 -10.10 -3.48 -14.74
N MET A 259 -11.18 -2.92 -15.26
CA MET A 259 -12.52 -3.26 -14.81
C MET A 259 -12.87 -4.64 -15.36
N VAL A 260 -13.19 -5.58 -14.46
CA VAL A 260 -13.55 -6.97 -14.81
C VAL A 260 -15.05 -7.26 -14.67
N TYR A 261 -15.78 -6.40 -13.94
CA TYR A 261 -17.21 -6.55 -13.73
C TYR A 261 -17.88 -5.18 -13.64
N LYS A 262 -19.08 -5.09 -14.24
CA LYS A 262 -19.99 -3.95 -14.15
C LYS A 262 -21.43 -4.46 -13.95
N GLU A 263 -22.16 -3.90 -12.99
CA GLU A 263 -23.60 -4.15 -12.81
C GLU A 263 -24.28 -2.92 -12.20
N ALA A 264 -25.18 -2.26 -12.93
CA ALA A 264 -25.74 -0.96 -12.52
C ALA A 264 -24.63 0.04 -12.14
N SER A 265 -24.67 0.61 -10.93
CA SER A 265 -23.64 1.52 -10.38
C SER A 265 -22.43 0.79 -9.75
N LEU A 266 -22.31 -0.52 -9.99
CA LEU A 266 -21.23 -1.34 -9.49
C LEU A 266 -20.10 -1.46 -10.51
N TYR A 267 -18.89 -1.17 -10.06
CA TYR A 267 -17.66 -1.42 -10.79
C TYR A 267 -16.83 -2.38 -9.97
N VAL A 268 -16.09 -3.29 -10.60
CA VAL A 268 -15.04 -4.06 -9.92
C VAL A 268 -13.79 -3.97 -10.75
N PHE A 269 -12.76 -3.39 -10.16
CA PHE A 269 -11.46 -3.27 -10.78
C PHE A 269 -10.49 -4.27 -10.19
N VAL A 270 -9.61 -4.83 -11.03
CA VAL A 270 -8.59 -5.79 -10.63
C VAL A 270 -7.25 -5.36 -11.23
N LYS A 271 -6.22 -5.29 -10.39
CA LYS A 271 -4.83 -5.08 -10.78
C LYS A 271 -3.99 -6.30 -10.44
N GLU A 272 -3.27 -6.85 -11.41
CA GLU A 272 -2.24 -7.85 -11.16
C GLU A 272 -0.98 -7.20 -10.55
N MET A 273 -0.45 -7.76 -9.47
CA MET A 273 0.62 -7.17 -8.65
C MET A 273 1.63 -8.19 -8.12
N MET A 274 2.77 -7.69 -7.66
CA MET A 274 3.69 -8.45 -6.82
C MET A 274 3.10 -8.71 -5.42
N PRO A 275 3.47 -9.82 -4.76
CA PRO A 275 4.30 -10.92 -5.27
C PRO A 275 3.60 -11.73 -6.38
N ALA A 276 4.35 -12.07 -7.43
CA ALA A 276 3.86 -12.80 -8.59
C ALA A 276 4.91 -13.79 -9.15
N ILE A 277 4.44 -14.84 -9.82
CA ILE A 277 5.20 -15.66 -10.75
C ILE A 277 4.55 -15.49 -12.14
N PRO A 278 4.87 -14.41 -12.88
CA PRO A 278 4.17 -14.08 -14.13
C PRO A 278 4.17 -15.20 -15.17
N LYS A 279 5.27 -15.97 -15.26
CA LYS A 279 5.39 -17.13 -16.18
C LYS A 279 4.38 -18.26 -15.91
N LYS A 280 3.78 -18.29 -14.72
CA LYS A 280 2.75 -19.25 -14.33
C LYS A 280 1.38 -18.59 -14.19
N GLU A 281 1.24 -17.34 -14.61
CA GLU A 281 0.04 -16.52 -14.43
C GLU A 281 -0.44 -16.43 -12.98
N LEU A 282 0.50 -16.48 -12.02
CA LEU A 282 0.21 -16.37 -10.60
C LEU A 282 0.54 -14.96 -10.13
N TYR A 283 -0.47 -14.19 -9.77
CA TYR A 283 -0.30 -12.82 -9.28
C TYR A 283 -0.95 -12.64 -7.91
N SER A 284 -0.52 -11.62 -7.18
CA SER A 284 -1.36 -10.97 -6.16
C SER A 284 -2.29 -9.97 -6.84
N TYR A 285 -3.39 -9.59 -6.18
CA TYR A 285 -4.39 -8.73 -6.79
C TYR A 285 -4.82 -7.61 -5.86
N ALA A 286 -4.97 -6.39 -6.38
CA ALA A 286 -5.77 -5.35 -5.72
C ALA A 286 -7.15 -5.31 -6.37
N ILE A 287 -8.21 -5.31 -5.56
CA ILE A 287 -9.60 -5.22 -6.00
C ILE A 287 -10.25 -3.99 -5.39
N ALA A 288 -10.85 -3.13 -6.20
CA ALA A 288 -11.62 -1.98 -5.72
C ALA A 288 -13.11 -2.12 -6.04
N VAL A 289 -13.92 -1.55 -5.13
CA VAL A 289 -15.37 -1.28 -5.22
C VAL A 289 -16.26 -2.48 -4.85
N LYS A 290 -17.51 -2.17 -4.48
CA LYS A 290 -18.57 -3.05 -3.92
C LYS A 290 -18.79 -4.27 -4.82
N PHE A 291 -18.94 -5.47 -4.26
CA PHE A 291 -19.48 -6.65 -4.96
C PHE A 291 -19.78 -7.78 -3.96
N SER A 292 -20.51 -8.80 -4.44
CA SER A 292 -20.57 -10.13 -3.85
C SER A 292 -20.41 -11.13 -5.00
N LYS A 293 -19.23 -11.71 -5.13
CA LYS A 293 -18.87 -12.61 -6.22
C LYS A 293 -17.80 -13.58 -5.75
N SER A 294 -17.73 -14.74 -6.40
CA SER A 294 -16.63 -15.66 -6.19
C SER A 294 -15.34 -15.07 -6.75
N LEU A 295 -14.21 -15.31 -6.07
CA LEU A 295 -12.90 -14.88 -6.53
C LEU A 295 -12.58 -15.42 -7.93
N PHE A 296 -13.00 -16.65 -8.23
CA PHE A 296 -12.86 -17.26 -9.55
C PHE A 296 -13.49 -16.41 -10.66
N SER A 297 -14.69 -15.86 -10.43
CA SER A 297 -15.39 -15.03 -11.43
C SER A 297 -14.71 -13.69 -11.71
N LEU A 298 -13.83 -13.24 -10.81
CA LEU A 298 -13.02 -12.03 -10.96
C LEU A 298 -11.65 -12.31 -11.59
N GLY A 299 -11.37 -13.57 -11.95
CA GLY A 299 -10.09 -14.01 -12.52
C GLY A 299 -9.05 -14.44 -11.49
N LEU A 300 -9.41 -14.54 -10.21
CA LEU A 300 -8.52 -15.04 -9.15
C LEU A 300 -8.63 -16.58 -9.09
N THR A 301 -7.82 -17.25 -9.89
CA THR A 301 -7.93 -18.70 -10.15
C THR A 301 -6.93 -19.56 -9.36
N TYR A 302 -6.07 -18.97 -8.52
CA TYR A 302 -5.06 -19.74 -7.79
C TYR A 302 -5.70 -20.64 -6.72
N LEU A 303 -5.68 -21.96 -6.96
CA LEU A 303 -6.31 -22.95 -6.08
C LEU A 303 -5.74 -22.98 -4.65
N GLY A 304 -4.50 -22.52 -4.45
CA GLY A 304 -3.88 -22.39 -3.13
C GLY A 304 -4.26 -21.10 -2.38
N GLY A 305 -5.25 -20.36 -2.87
CA GLY A 305 -5.91 -19.25 -2.19
C GLY A 305 -5.06 -18.00 -1.94
N TYR A 306 -5.70 -17.03 -1.30
CA TYR A 306 -5.23 -15.66 -1.14
C TYR A 306 -5.39 -15.21 0.30
N SER A 307 -4.40 -14.49 0.84
CA SER A 307 -4.60 -13.70 2.07
C SER A 307 -5.28 -12.41 1.69
N VAL A 308 -6.34 -12.04 2.39
CA VAL A 308 -7.16 -10.88 2.07
C VAL A 308 -7.05 -9.82 3.16
N GLU A 309 -6.75 -8.60 2.77
CA GLU A 309 -6.65 -7.42 3.64
C GLU A 309 -7.43 -6.26 3.02
N ASP A 310 -8.24 -5.58 3.83
CA ASP A 310 -8.87 -4.31 3.46
C ASP A 310 -7.90 -3.16 3.76
N LEU A 311 -7.55 -2.35 2.76
CA LEU A 311 -6.47 -1.36 2.90
C LEU A 311 -6.90 -0.05 3.54
N TRP A 312 -8.22 0.20 3.61
CA TRP A 312 -8.75 1.42 4.22
C TRP A 312 -8.99 1.25 5.72
N SER A 313 -9.41 0.05 6.12
CA SER A 313 -9.57 -0.34 7.52
C SER A 313 -8.34 -1.02 8.13
N GLU A 314 -7.38 -1.43 7.29
CA GLU A 314 -6.22 -2.26 7.67
C GLU A 314 -6.63 -3.60 8.31
N GLN A 315 -7.87 -4.03 8.05
CA GLN A 315 -8.42 -5.25 8.62
C GLN A 315 -7.98 -6.47 7.79
N GLN A 316 -7.36 -7.44 8.45
CA GLN A 316 -7.13 -8.77 7.88
C GLN A 316 -8.47 -9.52 7.80
N LEU A 317 -8.91 -9.82 6.58
CA LEU A 317 -10.18 -10.51 6.30
C LEU A 317 -10.01 -12.04 6.23
N GLY A 318 -8.77 -12.53 6.30
CA GLY A 318 -8.44 -13.95 6.41
C GLY A 318 -7.98 -14.55 5.09
N TYR A 319 -8.17 -15.86 4.94
CA TYR A 319 -7.75 -16.62 3.77
C TYR A 319 -8.97 -17.02 2.93
N MET A 320 -8.88 -16.84 1.61
CA MET A 320 -9.96 -17.15 0.66
C MET A 320 -9.43 -17.93 -0.54
N THR A 321 -10.19 -18.93 -0.97
CA THR A 321 -9.97 -19.74 -2.16
C THR A 321 -10.78 -19.22 -3.35
N PRO A 322 -10.50 -19.64 -4.59
CA PRO A 322 -11.26 -19.19 -5.77
C PRO A 322 -12.79 -19.40 -5.66
N ASN A 323 -13.24 -20.39 -4.90
CA ASN A 323 -14.67 -20.68 -4.72
C ASN A 323 -15.34 -19.86 -3.62
N ASP A 324 -14.56 -19.19 -2.76
CA ASP A 324 -15.12 -18.36 -1.70
C ASP A 324 -15.69 -17.06 -2.30
N GLU A 325 -16.81 -16.61 -1.74
CA GLU A 325 -17.40 -15.34 -2.08
C GLU A 325 -16.78 -14.23 -1.22
N TYR A 326 -16.26 -13.21 -1.90
CA TYR A 326 -15.85 -11.98 -1.23
C TYR A 326 -16.97 -10.96 -1.31
N SER A 327 -17.29 -10.35 -0.17
CA SER A 327 -18.27 -9.28 -0.08
C SER A 327 -17.76 -8.13 0.77
N VAL A 328 -17.88 -6.91 0.25
CA VAL A 328 -17.72 -5.67 1.02
C VAL A 328 -19.12 -5.23 1.45
N MET A 329 -19.47 -5.52 2.71
CA MET A 329 -20.77 -5.17 3.28
C MET A 329 -20.81 -3.69 3.67
N LEU A 330 -21.77 -2.93 3.13
CA LEU A 330 -22.07 -1.57 3.59
C LEU A 330 -22.56 -1.62 5.04
N ASP A 331 -21.90 -0.91 5.94
CA ASP A 331 -22.44 -0.68 7.29
C ASP A 331 -23.67 0.24 7.19
N LYS A 332 -24.86 -0.35 7.32
CA LYS A 332 -26.16 0.33 7.14
C LYS A 332 -26.47 1.38 8.22
N LYS A 333 -25.60 1.60 9.21
CA LYS A 333 -25.95 2.28 10.47
C LYS A 333 -25.42 3.70 10.69
N ARG A 334 -24.65 4.29 9.76
CA ARG A 334 -23.86 5.51 10.07
C ARG A 334 -24.27 6.84 9.40
N PHE A 335 -25.42 6.93 8.73
CA PHE A 335 -25.76 8.12 7.93
C PHE A 335 -26.95 8.93 8.46
N VAL A 336 -26.68 9.96 9.25
CA VAL A 336 -27.57 11.12 9.40
C VAL A 336 -26.69 12.36 9.36
N GLY A 337 -26.58 12.96 8.19
CA GLY A 337 -25.82 14.21 8.01
C GLY A 337 -25.41 14.40 6.55
N ASP A 338 -26.14 15.28 5.88
CA ASP A 338 -25.71 16.09 4.73
C ASP A 338 -25.89 15.56 3.30
N PHE A 339 -26.05 16.55 2.41
CA PHE A 339 -26.16 16.60 0.94
C PHE A 339 -27.58 16.76 0.37
N VAL A 340 -27.89 17.96 -0.18
CA VAL A 340 -27.63 18.53 -1.53
C VAL A 340 -28.79 18.25 -2.48
N SER A 341 -29.15 19.27 -3.27
CA SER A 341 -30.45 19.48 -3.90
C SER A 341 -30.81 18.49 -5.01
N TRP A 342 -32.11 18.21 -5.07
CA TRP A 342 -32.83 17.31 -5.98
C TRP A 342 -32.49 17.39 -7.48
N GLU A 343 -31.89 18.48 -7.96
CA GLU A 343 -31.64 18.74 -9.37
C GLU A 343 -30.45 17.94 -9.94
N GLU A 344 -29.46 17.56 -9.13
CA GLU A 344 -28.29 16.78 -9.60
C GLU A 344 -28.63 15.30 -9.83
N LEU A 345 -29.52 14.73 -9.02
CA LEU A 345 -29.97 13.33 -9.12
C LEU A 345 -30.78 13.05 -10.40
N VAL A 346 -31.45 14.08 -10.93
CA VAL A 346 -32.25 13.97 -12.17
C VAL A 346 -31.34 13.93 -13.40
N ASN A 347 -30.19 14.62 -13.40
CA ASN A 347 -29.28 14.65 -14.53
C ASN A 347 -28.52 13.32 -14.75
N ASP A 348 -28.15 12.61 -13.69
CA ASP A 348 -27.48 11.30 -13.82
C ASP A 348 -28.40 10.24 -14.43
N TYR A 349 -29.71 10.27 -14.11
CA TYR A 349 -30.69 9.39 -14.73
C TYR A 349 -31.00 9.76 -16.19
N CYS A 350 -30.89 11.04 -16.57
CA CYS A 350 -31.08 11.48 -17.95
C CYS A 350 -29.94 11.05 -18.88
N LEU A 351 -28.68 11.00 -18.40
CA LEU A 351 -27.53 10.55 -19.20
C LEU A 351 -27.59 9.05 -19.55
N GLU A 352 -28.07 8.20 -18.64
CA GLU A 352 -28.32 6.78 -18.94
C GLU A 352 -29.48 6.58 -19.91
N LEU A 353 -30.45 7.51 -19.94
CA LEU A 353 -31.56 7.48 -20.89
C LEU A 353 -31.16 7.99 -22.28
N GLU A 354 -30.23 8.94 -22.41
CA GLU A 354 -29.73 9.38 -23.74
C GLU A 354 -29.02 8.24 -24.50
N GLU A 355 -28.27 7.37 -23.82
CA GLU A 355 -27.69 6.17 -24.45
C GLU A 355 -28.77 5.15 -24.85
N LEU A 356 -29.79 4.95 -24.02
CA LEU A 356 -30.88 4.00 -24.32
C LEU A 356 -31.84 4.50 -25.40
N VAL A 357 -32.01 5.82 -25.54
CA VAL A 357 -32.87 6.46 -26.53
C VAL A 357 -32.17 6.55 -27.88
N ASN A 358 -30.85 6.74 -27.94
CA ASN A 358 -30.12 6.76 -29.21
C ASN A 358 -30.13 5.41 -29.94
N ASP A 359 -30.16 4.28 -29.23
CA ASP A 359 -30.27 2.95 -29.84
C ASP A 359 -31.68 2.64 -30.37
N TYR A 360 -32.72 3.37 -29.92
CA TYR A 360 -34.10 3.20 -30.37
C TYR A 360 -34.59 4.26 -31.38
N CYS A 361 -33.84 5.34 -31.58
CA CYS A 361 -34.26 6.49 -32.41
C CYS A 361 -33.73 6.49 -33.85
N LEU A 362 -33.17 5.38 -34.36
CA LEU A 362 -32.69 5.27 -35.75
C LEU A 362 -33.79 5.04 -36.81
N GLU A 363 -35.08 5.11 -36.48
CA GLU A 363 -36.17 4.95 -37.47
C GLU A 363 -37.07 6.18 -37.70
N LEU A 364 -36.72 7.36 -37.16
CA LEU A 364 -37.52 8.58 -37.42
C LEU A 364 -36.64 9.77 -37.83
N GLU A 365 -36.59 10.00 -39.14
CA GLU A 365 -36.14 11.26 -39.75
C GLU A 365 -37.23 12.36 -39.64
N PRO A 366 -36.90 13.66 -39.84
CA PRO A 366 -36.83 14.63 -38.76
C PRO A 366 -37.98 15.66 -38.79
N ASN A 367 -38.43 16.09 -37.61
CA ASN A 367 -39.03 17.40 -37.36
C ASN A 367 -39.05 17.67 -35.84
N LEU A 368 -37.91 18.14 -35.32
CA LEU A 368 -37.71 18.47 -33.90
C LEU A 368 -37.91 19.97 -33.66
N GLU A 369 -39.15 20.45 -33.74
CA GLU A 369 -39.49 21.79 -33.22
C GLU A 369 -40.71 21.85 -32.28
N ASP A 370 -41.44 20.76 -32.04
CA ASP A 370 -42.63 20.81 -31.17
C ASP A 370 -42.80 19.55 -30.29
N PHE A 371 -42.04 19.44 -29.19
CA PHE A 371 -42.35 18.47 -28.12
C PHE A 371 -42.26 19.09 -26.73
N ASN A 372 -43.39 19.65 -26.29
CA ASN A 372 -43.64 20.07 -24.91
C ASN A 372 -44.56 19.03 -24.26
N PHE A 373 -43.99 17.99 -23.64
CA PHE A 373 -44.78 16.89 -23.05
C PHE A 373 -45.32 17.29 -21.66
N LYS A 374 -46.61 17.60 -21.57
CA LYS A 374 -47.34 17.60 -20.28
C LYS A 374 -47.72 16.16 -19.93
N LEU A 375 -47.00 15.56 -18.97
CA LEU A 375 -47.49 14.34 -18.31
C LEU A 375 -48.80 14.64 -17.58
N SER A 376 -49.83 13.81 -17.77
CA SER A 376 -51.10 13.90 -17.04
C SER A 376 -50.91 13.57 -15.57
N ASP A 377 -51.70 14.20 -14.69
CA ASP A 377 -51.60 14.06 -13.23
C ASP A 377 -51.79 12.59 -12.76
N GLU A 378 -52.53 11.79 -13.53
CA GLU A 378 -52.75 10.35 -13.28
C GLU A 378 -51.50 9.48 -13.57
N LEU A 379 -50.67 9.89 -14.53
CA LEU A 379 -49.36 9.28 -14.78
C LEU A 379 -48.37 9.73 -13.72
N LYS A 380 -48.44 10.98 -13.26
CA LYS A 380 -47.63 11.49 -12.14
C LYS A 380 -47.90 10.73 -10.84
N GLU A 381 -49.15 10.48 -10.47
CA GLU A 381 -49.46 9.69 -9.27
C GLU A 381 -49.04 8.22 -9.38
N LYS A 382 -49.18 7.60 -10.55
CA LYS A 382 -48.66 6.23 -10.78
C LYS A 382 -47.13 6.19 -10.77
N TRP A 383 -46.46 7.21 -11.32
CA TRP A 383 -45.02 7.37 -11.28
C TRP A 383 -44.51 7.63 -9.86
N GLU A 384 -45.16 8.52 -9.10
CA GLU A 384 -44.86 8.80 -7.69
C GLU A 384 -45.14 7.59 -6.78
N PHE A 385 -46.14 6.77 -7.09
CA PHE A 385 -46.42 5.53 -6.36
C PHE A 385 -45.38 4.42 -6.67
N LEU A 386 -44.91 4.31 -7.92
CA LEU A 386 -43.84 3.39 -8.31
C LEU A 386 -42.46 3.82 -7.78
N ILE A 387 -42.19 5.13 -7.76
CA ILE A 387 -40.98 5.74 -7.20
C ILE A 387 -41.02 5.70 -5.67
N GLY A 388 -42.15 6.03 -5.04
CA GLY A 388 -42.32 6.13 -3.59
C GLY A 388 -42.18 4.80 -2.83
N ARG A 389 -42.45 3.66 -3.49
CA ARG A 389 -42.25 2.34 -2.88
C ARG A 389 -40.83 1.79 -3.07
N GLN A 390 -40.07 2.32 -4.03
CA GLN A 390 -38.66 1.99 -4.24
C GLN A 390 -37.70 2.94 -3.48
N LEU A 391 -38.16 4.15 -3.13
CA LEU A 391 -37.34 5.21 -2.49
C LEU A 391 -37.50 5.38 -0.98
N CYS A 392 -38.28 4.54 -0.30
CA CYS A 392 -38.31 4.49 1.18
C CYS A 392 -37.38 3.46 1.82
N LEU A 393 -36.52 2.78 1.03
CA LEU A 393 -35.47 1.92 1.58
C LEU A 393 -34.14 2.19 0.87
N ASN A 394 -33.18 2.63 1.67
CA ASN A 394 -31.74 2.69 1.41
C ASN A 394 -31.23 3.98 0.74
N LYS A 395 -30.96 4.97 1.59
CA LYS A 395 -30.02 6.06 1.31
C LYS A 395 -28.58 5.50 1.28
N PRO A 396 -27.77 5.74 0.24
CA PRO A 396 -26.40 5.25 0.20
C PRO A 396 -25.45 6.14 0.99
N SER A 397 -24.77 5.50 1.93
CA SER A 397 -23.53 5.92 2.55
C SER A 397 -22.44 4.95 2.13
N SER A 398 -21.58 5.32 1.18
CA SER A 398 -20.63 4.35 0.65
C SER A 398 -19.39 4.21 1.55
N LEU A 399 -19.24 3.02 2.10
CA LEU A 399 -17.95 2.38 2.30
C LEU A 399 -17.46 1.90 0.93
N THR A 400 -16.40 2.51 0.41
CA THR A 400 -15.61 1.98 -0.70
C THR A 400 -14.46 1.16 -0.14
N GLY A 401 -14.47 -0.15 -0.38
CA GLY A 401 -13.35 -1.03 -0.04
C GLY A 401 -12.38 -1.13 -1.21
N ILE A 402 -11.08 -1.01 -0.92
CA ILE A 402 -10.02 -1.59 -1.74
C ILE A 402 -9.40 -2.70 -0.90
N ALA A 403 -9.29 -3.90 -1.46
CA ALA A 403 -8.72 -5.05 -0.78
C ALA A 403 -7.56 -5.64 -1.58
N MET A 404 -6.48 -5.98 -0.88
CA MET A 404 -5.38 -6.75 -1.45
C MET A 404 -5.60 -8.24 -1.18
N PHE A 405 -5.40 -9.02 -2.23
CA PHE A 405 -5.39 -10.47 -2.27
C PHE A 405 -3.96 -10.92 -2.53
N PHE A 406 -3.23 -11.22 -1.46
CA PHE A 406 -1.84 -11.65 -1.55
C PHE A 406 -1.75 -13.12 -1.93
N ASN A 407 -1.04 -13.39 -3.03
CA ASN A 407 -0.70 -14.75 -3.44
C ASN A 407 0.49 -15.26 -2.63
N ARG A 408 0.20 -16.07 -1.62
CA ARG A 408 1.21 -16.62 -0.69
C ARG A 408 2.23 -17.52 -1.39
N ALA A 409 1.87 -18.17 -2.50
CA ALA A 409 2.74 -19.14 -3.16
C ALA A 409 3.81 -18.52 -4.06
N ALA A 410 3.66 -17.25 -4.45
CA ALA A 410 4.62 -16.60 -5.33
C ALA A 410 5.94 -16.20 -4.63
N THR A 411 5.95 -16.10 -3.29
CA THR A 411 7.12 -15.61 -2.54
C THR A 411 7.37 -16.25 -1.18
N ALA A 412 6.55 -17.19 -0.69
CA ALA A 412 6.80 -17.80 0.62
C ALA A 412 8.10 -18.65 0.61
N PRO A 413 9.18 -18.24 1.31
CA PRO A 413 10.39 -19.06 1.43
C PRO A 413 10.13 -20.39 2.16
N PHE A 414 9.03 -20.48 2.91
CA PHE A 414 8.69 -21.64 3.72
C PHE A 414 7.32 -22.22 3.34
N LYS A 415 7.22 -23.54 3.32
CA LYS A 415 5.94 -24.23 3.13
C LYS A 415 5.06 -24.09 4.37
N ASP A 416 5.60 -24.44 5.53
CA ASP A 416 4.98 -24.41 6.84
C ASP A 416 6.07 -24.28 7.92
N ARG A 417 5.69 -24.28 9.21
CA ARG A 417 6.65 -24.16 10.33
C ARG A 417 7.65 -25.31 10.39
N HIS A 418 7.27 -26.52 9.98
CA HIS A 418 8.19 -27.66 9.98
C HIS A 418 9.23 -27.52 8.86
N ASP A 419 8.84 -27.10 7.65
CA ASP A 419 9.77 -26.79 6.56
C ASP A 419 10.76 -25.68 6.96
N ALA A 420 10.26 -24.61 7.59
CA ALA A 420 11.11 -23.56 8.12
C ALA A 420 12.08 -24.06 9.19
N GLY A 421 11.61 -24.91 10.11
CA GLY A 421 12.44 -25.55 11.13
C GLY A 421 13.52 -26.46 10.54
N GLN A 422 13.23 -27.22 9.49
CA GLN A 422 14.20 -28.08 8.81
C GLN A 422 15.30 -27.27 8.13
N LYS A 423 14.94 -26.17 7.45
CA LYS A 423 15.92 -25.25 6.86
C LYS A 423 16.77 -24.55 7.92
N LEU A 424 16.15 -24.14 9.03
CA LEU A 424 16.85 -23.53 10.16
C LEU A 424 17.81 -24.52 10.81
N ALA A 425 17.40 -25.79 10.92
CA ALA A 425 18.22 -26.86 11.44
C ALA A 425 19.48 -27.11 10.58
N GLU A 426 19.35 -27.03 9.25
CA GLU A 426 20.50 -27.15 8.32
C GLU A 426 21.50 -26.01 8.54
N ALA A 427 21.04 -24.78 8.72
CA ALA A 427 21.90 -23.63 9.06
C ALA A 427 22.59 -23.79 10.42
N LEU A 428 21.99 -24.54 11.35
CA LEU A 428 22.50 -24.81 12.69
C LEU A 428 23.30 -26.12 12.81
N LYS A 429 23.51 -26.88 11.73
CA LYS A 429 24.10 -28.23 11.77
C LYS A 429 25.47 -28.32 12.48
N ASN A 430 26.24 -27.23 12.49
CA ASN A 430 27.55 -27.18 13.14
C ASN A 430 27.45 -27.43 14.67
N PHE A 431 26.30 -27.15 15.28
CA PHE A 431 26.04 -27.41 16.70
C PHE A 431 25.81 -28.89 17.02
N LYS A 432 25.58 -29.75 16.02
CA LYS A 432 25.33 -31.19 16.20
C LYS A 432 26.50 -31.90 16.88
N SER A 433 27.72 -31.48 16.57
CA SER A 433 28.96 -31.98 17.22
C SER A 433 29.04 -31.63 18.71
N GLN A 434 28.25 -30.66 19.17
CA GLN A 434 28.21 -30.16 20.54
C GLN A 434 26.86 -30.43 21.21
N ARG A 435 26.06 -31.39 20.70
CA ARG A 435 24.69 -31.64 21.16
C ARG A 435 24.53 -31.74 22.68
N ASP A 436 25.51 -32.32 23.39
CA ASP A 436 25.46 -32.50 24.85
C ASP A 436 25.63 -31.17 25.62
N LYS A 437 26.07 -30.11 24.93
CA LYS A 437 26.21 -28.75 25.45
C LYS A 437 25.08 -27.83 24.98
N VAL A 438 24.19 -28.27 24.10
CA VAL A 438 23.12 -27.44 23.50
C VAL A 438 21.80 -27.70 24.22
N VAL A 439 21.04 -26.64 24.44
CA VAL A 439 19.61 -26.71 24.79
C VAL A 439 18.85 -25.83 23.81
N VAL A 440 17.87 -26.39 23.12
CA VAL A 440 16.96 -25.64 22.23
C VAL A 440 15.79 -25.14 23.06
N LEU A 441 15.54 -23.84 23.02
CA LEU A 441 14.49 -23.16 23.76
C LEU A 441 13.48 -22.57 22.78
N ALA A 442 12.26 -23.09 22.75
CA ALA A 442 11.20 -22.52 21.93
C ALA A 442 10.54 -21.34 22.64
N LEU A 443 10.27 -20.26 21.90
CA LEU A 443 9.25 -19.31 22.31
C LEU A 443 7.85 -19.95 22.10
N PRO A 444 6.92 -19.84 23.08
CA PRO A 444 5.71 -20.65 23.07
C PRO A 444 4.78 -20.45 21.86
N ARG A 445 3.99 -21.50 21.55
CA ARG A 445 3.10 -21.63 20.39
C ARG A 445 3.87 -21.70 19.07
N GLY A 446 4.03 -20.58 18.38
CA GLY A 446 4.56 -20.55 17.00
C GLY A 446 5.98 -21.10 16.89
N GLY A 447 6.85 -20.78 17.84
CA GLY A 447 8.23 -21.25 17.84
C GLY A 447 8.41 -22.75 18.07
N VAL A 448 7.43 -23.45 18.66
CA VAL A 448 7.60 -24.85 19.08
C VAL A 448 7.78 -25.83 17.91
N PRO A 449 6.93 -25.83 16.87
CA PRO A 449 7.13 -26.71 15.71
C PRO A 449 8.45 -26.46 14.97
N VAL A 450 8.90 -25.21 14.91
CA VAL A 450 10.20 -24.83 14.32
C VAL A 450 11.36 -25.36 15.16
N ALA A 451 11.30 -25.13 16.47
CA ALA A 451 12.30 -25.58 17.44
C ALA A 451 12.39 -27.11 17.52
N PHE A 452 11.27 -27.81 17.33
CA PHE A 452 11.21 -29.27 17.28
C PHE A 452 12.10 -29.85 16.18
N GLU A 453 12.02 -29.32 14.95
CA GLU A 453 12.87 -29.79 13.85
C GLU A 453 14.35 -29.47 14.08
N VAL A 454 14.65 -28.32 14.70
CA VAL A 454 16.02 -27.97 15.12
C VAL A 454 16.54 -28.97 16.17
N ALA A 455 15.79 -29.21 17.24
CA ALA A 455 16.15 -30.14 18.30
C ALA A 455 16.35 -31.57 17.77
N LYS A 456 15.44 -32.03 16.90
CA LYS A 456 15.50 -33.33 16.22
C LYS A 456 16.78 -33.49 15.41
N SER A 457 17.13 -32.50 14.59
CA SER A 457 18.32 -32.56 13.72
C SER A 457 19.63 -32.58 14.52
N LEU A 458 19.68 -31.80 15.60
CA LEU A 458 20.84 -31.70 16.49
C LEU A 458 20.92 -32.88 17.47
N GLY A 459 19.81 -33.56 17.74
CA GLY A 459 19.70 -34.54 18.82
C GLY A 459 19.91 -33.89 20.19
N ALA A 460 19.39 -32.66 20.36
CA ALA A 460 19.56 -31.85 21.56
C ALA A 460 18.22 -31.71 22.32
N PRO A 461 18.24 -31.52 23.65
CA PRO A 461 17.03 -31.30 24.43
C PRO A 461 16.25 -30.05 23.97
N LEU A 462 14.91 -30.19 23.85
CA LEU A 462 13.97 -29.10 23.58
C LEU A 462 13.21 -28.73 24.85
N ASP A 463 13.18 -27.46 25.24
CA ASP A 463 12.34 -26.91 26.32
C ASP A 463 11.71 -25.58 25.90
N LEU A 464 10.84 -25.03 26.75
CA LEU A 464 10.23 -23.72 26.56
C LEU A 464 11.02 -22.64 27.30
N LEU A 465 11.06 -21.45 26.71
CA LEU A 465 11.45 -20.22 27.40
C LEU A 465 10.21 -19.33 27.56
N MET A 466 9.58 -19.42 28.73
CA MET A 466 8.36 -18.67 29.01
C MET A 466 8.69 -17.21 29.36
N VAL A 467 8.23 -16.31 28.50
CA VAL A 467 8.41 -14.84 28.63
C VAL A 467 7.06 -14.16 28.49
N ARG A 468 6.73 -13.24 29.39
CA ARG A 468 5.53 -12.39 29.27
C ARG A 468 5.84 -10.92 29.54
N LYS A 469 5.31 -10.04 28.70
CA LYS A 469 5.45 -8.58 28.85
C LYS A 469 4.64 -8.07 30.04
N ILE A 470 5.11 -6.97 30.61
CA ILE A 470 4.41 -6.12 31.56
C ILE A 470 4.06 -4.84 30.80
N GLY A 471 2.77 -4.64 30.54
CA GLY A 471 2.25 -3.44 29.89
C GLY A 471 2.26 -2.22 30.82
N ALA A 472 2.10 -1.02 30.26
CA ALA A 472 1.92 0.21 31.01
C ALA A 472 0.51 0.31 31.61
N PRO A 473 0.33 1.07 32.70
CA PRO A 473 -1.00 1.40 33.21
C PRO A 473 -1.87 2.04 32.12
N GLY A 474 -3.06 1.47 31.88
CA GLY A 474 -4.00 1.96 30.86
C GLY A 474 -3.65 1.60 29.40
N HIS A 475 -2.46 1.04 29.15
CA HIS A 475 -1.97 0.67 27.82
C HIS A 475 -1.26 -0.68 27.87
N GLU A 476 -2.04 -1.77 28.00
CA GLU A 476 -1.50 -3.14 28.23
C GLU A 476 -0.57 -3.63 27.12
N GLU A 477 -0.74 -3.12 25.90
CA GLU A 477 0.11 -3.44 24.73
C GLU A 477 1.45 -2.68 24.73
N TYR A 478 1.57 -1.58 25.49
CA TYR A 478 2.79 -0.80 25.59
C TYR A 478 3.70 -1.37 26.69
N GLY A 479 4.68 -2.20 26.31
CA GLY A 479 5.53 -2.93 27.25
C GLY A 479 6.55 -2.06 28.00
N ILE A 480 6.38 -1.93 29.33
CA ILE A 480 7.34 -1.24 30.23
C ILE A 480 8.36 -2.19 30.86
N GLY A 481 8.11 -3.50 30.76
CA GLY A 481 9.00 -4.53 31.23
C GLY A 481 8.52 -5.91 30.78
N ALA A 482 9.13 -6.95 31.32
CA ALA A 482 8.72 -8.33 31.10
C ALA A 482 9.26 -9.24 32.19
N VAL A 483 8.57 -10.35 32.41
CA VAL A 483 8.96 -11.39 33.36
C VAL A 483 9.28 -12.69 32.65
N VAL A 484 10.32 -13.37 33.14
CA VAL A 484 10.80 -14.66 32.63
C VAL A 484 10.78 -15.68 33.75
N GLU A 485 10.42 -16.92 33.42
CA GLU A 485 10.42 -18.03 34.38
C GLU A 485 11.82 -18.34 34.95
N GLY A 486 11.85 -18.66 36.25
CA GLY A 486 13.08 -18.96 37.00
C GLY A 486 12.82 -19.12 38.49
N ASN A 487 13.84 -19.53 39.24
CA ASN A 487 13.83 -19.51 40.69
C ASN A 487 15.11 -18.81 41.22
N PRO A 488 15.06 -17.53 41.61
CA PRO A 488 13.88 -16.64 41.54
C PRO A 488 13.50 -16.27 40.10
N PRO A 489 12.24 -15.85 39.85
CA PRO A 489 11.83 -15.32 38.55
C PRO A 489 12.55 -14.01 38.23
N GLU A 490 12.78 -13.76 36.95
CA GLU A 490 13.59 -12.63 36.51
C GLU A 490 12.72 -11.53 35.89
N LEU A 491 12.96 -10.29 36.32
CA LEU A 491 12.25 -9.11 35.85
C LEU A 491 13.19 -8.24 35.00
N VAL A 492 12.80 -8.00 33.75
CA VAL A 492 13.52 -7.18 32.79
C VAL A 492 12.74 -5.90 32.53
N MET A 493 13.27 -4.74 32.93
CA MET A 493 12.61 -3.44 32.75
C MET A 493 13.15 -2.67 31.54
N ASN A 494 12.27 -1.86 30.95
CA ASN A 494 12.62 -0.79 30.01
C ASN A 494 12.60 0.54 30.77
N GLU A 495 13.78 1.03 31.17
CA GLU A 495 13.92 2.19 32.05
C GLU A 495 13.34 3.48 31.42
N ASP A 496 13.49 3.65 30.11
CA ASP A 496 12.93 4.81 29.39
C ASP A 496 11.40 4.78 29.36
N ALA A 497 10.82 3.60 29.11
CA ALA A 497 9.36 3.42 29.13
C ALA A 497 8.79 3.61 30.53
N VAL A 498 9.47 3.12 31.57
CA VAL A 498 9.07 3.34 32.97
C VAL A 498 9.14 4.82 33.33
N LYS A 499 10.20 5.53 32.91
CA LYS A 499 10.37 6.97 33.15
C LYS A 499 9.27 7.80 32.49
N TYR A 500 8.85 7.42 31.29
CA TYR A 500 7.79 8.11 30.54
C TYR A 500 6.39 7.83 31.10
N THR A 501 6.11 6.58 31.47
CA THR A 501 4.77 6.13 31.90
C THR A 501 4.52 6.30 33.39
N GLN A 502 5.57 6.47 34.20
CA GLN A 502 5.51 6.67 35.66
C GLN A 502 4.50 5.73 36.35
N PRO A 503 4.70 4.41 36.24
CA PRO A 503 3.76 3.45 36.80
C PRO A 503 3.60 3.65 38.32
N PRO A 504 2.38 3.56 38.88
CA PRO A 504 2.16 3.69 40.31
C PRO A 504 3.00 2.72 41.13
N GLU A 505 3.33 3.10 42.36
CA GLU A 505 4.05 2.24 43.30
C GLU A 505 3.34 0.88 43.45
N GLY A 506 4.11 -0.22 43.38
CA GLY A 506 3.57 -1.59 43.46
C GLY A 506 2.94 -2.14 42.17
N TYR A 507 2.70 -1.32 41.13
CA TYR A 507 2.09 -1.78 39.88
C TYR A 507 2.91 -2.88 39.18
N VAL A 508 4.22 -2.66 39.04
CA VAL A 508 5.12 -3.60 38.37
C VAL A 508 5.15 -4.94 39.09
N GLN A 509 5.16 -4.93 40.42
CA GLN A 509 5.16 -6.15 41.24
C GLN A 509 3.84 -6.92 41.10
N ALA A 510 2.69 -6.23 41.17
CA ALA A 510 1.38 -6.85 40.98
C ALA A 510 1.25 -7.47 39.57
N MET A 511 1.72 -6.76 38.53
CA MET A 511 1.73 -7.26 37.17
C MET A 511 2.68 -8.45 37.01
N MET A 512 3.86 -8.40 37.61
CA MET A 512 4.81 -9.51 37.63
C MET A 512 4.17 -10.77 38.22
N GLU A 513 3.51 -10.68 39.37
CA GLU A 513 2.80 -11.81 39.99
C GLU A 513 1.69 -12.37 39.10
N LYS A 514 0.90 -11.49 38.47
CA LYS A 514 -0.15 -11.88 37.52
C LYS A 514 0.44 -12.65 36.32
N GLN A 515 1.52 -12.13 35.72
CA GLN A 515 2.16 -12.76 34.57
C GLN A 515 2.88 -14.07 34.96
N LEU A 516 3.45 -14.17 36.17
CA LEU A 516 4.05 -15.41 36.67
C LEU A 516 3.05 -16.54 36.87
N LYS A 517 1.86 -16.23 37.41
CA LYS A 517 0.76 -17.21 37.50
C LYS A 517 0.35 -17.71 36.12
N GLU A 518 0.30 -16.81 35.14
CA GLU A 518 -0.02 -17.18 33.76
C GLU A 518 1.07 -18.03 33.10
N ILE A 519 2.35 -17.66 33.31
CA ILE A 519 3.50 -18.47 32.88
C ILE A 519 3.43 -19.87 33.47
N ALA A 520 3.19 -20.01 34.78
CA ALA A 520 3.10 -21.30 35.44
C ALA A 520 1.92 -22.14 34.90
N ARG A 521 0.76 -21.51 34.70
CA ARG A 521 -0.43 -22.16 34.10
C ARG A 521 -0.13 -22.68 32.71
N GLN A 522 0.47 -21.86 31.85
CA GLN A 522 0.76 -22.22 30.47
C GLN A 522 1.88 -23.26 30.38
N ARG A 523 2.93 -23.16 31.21
CA ARG A 523 3.99 -24.17 31.31
C ARG A 523 3.41 -25.52 31.74
N ASN A 524 2.60 -25.55 32.80
CA ASN A 524 1.97 -26.77 33.28
C ASN A 524 1.06 -27.41 32.22
N ARG A 525 0.36 -26.59 31.43
CA ARG A 525 -0.46 -27.08 30.32
C ARG A 525 0.37 -27.80 29.24
N TYR A 526 1.55 -27.28 28.91
CA TYR A 526 2.38 -27.81 27.82
C TYR A 526 3.35 -28.91 28.25
N LEU A 527 3.86 -28.85 29.47
CA LEU A 527 4.96 -29.69 29.97
C LEU A 527 4.56 -30.55 31.19
N GLY A 528 3.38 -30.34 31.77
CA GLY A 528 2.96 -30.98 33.02
C GLY A 528 3.98 -30.76 34.14
N ASP A 529 4.31 -31.83 34.85
CA ASP A 529 5.29 -31.83 35.94
C ASP A 529 6.76 -31.86 35.48
N ARG A 530 7.04 -31.71 34.18
CA ARG A 530 8.41 -31.75 33.65
C ARG A 530 9.20 -30.52 34.13
N PRO A 531 10.30 -30.70 34.89
CA PRO A 531 11.08 -29.57 35.38
C PRO A 531 11.81 -28.84 34.25
N PRO A 532 12.09 -27.52 34.40
CA PRO A 532 12.92 -26.77 33.46
C PRO A 532 14.33 -27.37 33.31
N LEU A 533 14.86 -27.36 32.10
CA LEU A 533 16.22 -27.79 31.83
C LEU A 533 17.23 -26.78 32.39
N SER A 534 18.33 -27.31 32.94
CA SER A 534 19.44 -26.46 33.40
C SER A 534 20.18 -25.86 32.21
N LEU A 535 20.35 -24.55 32.24
CA LEU A 535 21.04 -23.78 31.19
C LEU A 535 22.48 -23.41 31.58
N ALA A 536 22.90 -23.66 32.82
CA ALA A 536 24.22 -23.29 33.31
C ALA A 536 25.33 -23.98 32.48
N GLY A 537 26.23 -23.17 31.92
CA GLY A 537 27.32 -23.63 31.06
C GLY A 537 26.88 -24.22 29.71
N LYS A 538 25.60 -24.14 29.34
CA LYS A 538 25.06 -24.63 28.07
C LYS A 538 25.03 -23.55 27.00
N ILE A 539 24.93 -23.97 25.74
CA ILE A 539 24.60 -23.14 24.59
C ILE A 539 23.08 -23.14 24.46
N ALA A 540 22.44 -22.01 24.73
CA ALA A 540 21.00 -21.84 24.59
C ALA A 540 20.68 -21.32 23.18
N ILE A 541 19.94 -22.10 22.38
CA ILE A 541 19.45 -21.68 21.06
C ILE A 541 17.96 -21.34 21.21
N VAL A 542 17.62 -20.06 21.21
CA VAL A 542 16.23 -19.58 21.28
C VAL A 542 15.63 -19.58 19.88
N VAL A 543 14.49 -20.24 19.71
CA VAL A 543 13.84 -20.41 18.41
C VAL A 543 12.43 -19.82 18.40
N ASP A 544 12.11 -19.10 17.33
CA ASP A 544 10.77 -18.56 17.04
C ASP A 544 10.38 -18.79 15.57
N ASP A 545 9.09 -18.75 15.23
CA ASP A 545 8.61 -18.94 13.84
C ASP A 545 8.74 -17.69 12.96
N GLY A 546 8.91 -16.53 13.56
CA GLY A 546 9.31 -15.30 12.88
C GLY A 546 9.38 -14.13 13.83
N ILE A 547 10.33 -13.25 13.61
CA ILE A 547 10.52 -12.07 14.44
C ILE A 547 9.89 -10.88 13.73
N ALA A 548 8.72 -10.40 14.20
CA ALA A 548 8.11 -9.20 13.64
C ALA A 548 8.75 -7.91 14.20
N THR A 549 8.41 -7.56 15.44
CA THR A 549 8.90 -6.34 16.11
C THR A 549 10.10 -6.58 17.03
N GLY A 550 10.54 -7.83 17.19
CA GLY A 550 11.68 -8.18 18.05
C GLY A 550 11.41 -8.14 19.56
N GLY A 551 10.28 -7.59 20.03
CA GLY A 551 10.05 -7.34 21.46
C GLY A 551 10.15 -8.58 22.36
N THR A 552 9.53 -9.69 21.97
CA THR A 552 9.60 -10.95 22.76
C THR A 552 11.02 -11.53 22.74
N ALA A 553 11.65 -11.56 21.58
CA ALA A 553 13.02 -12.05 21.40
C ALA A 553 14.05 -11.24 22.20
N ARG A 554 13.91 -9.91 22.21
CA ARG A 554 14.76 -8.97 22.96
C ARG A 554 14.75 -9.28 24.45
N VAL A 555 13.56 -9.47 25.02
CA VAL A 555 13.40 -9.84 26.43
C VAL A 555 14.00 -11.22 26.70
N ALA A 556 13.70 -12.20 25.86
CA ALA A 556 14.21 -13.56 25.98
C ALA A 556 15.74 -13.59 26.04
N MET A 557 16.40 -12.86 25.14
CA MET A 557 17.85 -12.78 25.09
C MET A 557 18.45 -12.02 26.28
N LYS A 558 17.81 -10.92 26.72
CA LYS A 558 18.25 -10.18 27.92
C LYS A 558 18.20 -11.05 29.18
N ALA A 559 17.19 -11.90 29.32
CA ALA A 559 17.09 -12.83 30.44
C ALA A 559 18.14 -13.95 30.37
N LEU A 560 18.41 -14.48 29.17
CA LEU A 560 19.45 -15.50 29.02
C LEU A 560 20.86 -15.00 29.33
N ARG A 561 21.15 -13.70 29.19
CA ARG A 561 22.45 -13.13 29.61
C ARG A 561 22.67 -13.16 31.12
N GLN A 562 21.58 -13.15 31.90
CA GLN A 562 21.66 -13.22 33.37
C GLN A 562 21.71 -14.66 33.87
N LYS A 563 21.26 -15.62 33.05
CA LYS A 563 21.49 -17.05 33.29
C LYS A 563 22.91 -17.37 32.83
N ASN A 564 23.72 -18.03 33.65
CA ASN A 564 25.13 -18.35 33.39
C ASN A 564 25.32 -19.36 32.23
N VAL A 565 24.80 -19.05 31.04
CA VAL A 565 24.91 -19.81 29.80
C VAL A 565 26.29 -19.59 29.21
N ALA A 566 26.85 -20.61 28.58
CA ALA A 566 28.11 -20.46 27.85
C ALA A 566 27.92 -19.57 26.61
N LYS A 567 26.74 -19.63 25.99
CA LYS A 567 26.38 -18.86 24.79
C LYS A 567 24.86 -18.79 24.64
N ALA A 568 24.34 -17.65 24.17
CA ALA A 568 22.94 -17.51 23.74
C ALA A 568 22.89 -17.14 22.26
N LEU A 569 22.11 -17.88 21.47
CA LEU A 569 21.88 -17.64 20.05
C LEU A 569 20.37 -17.51 19.81
N LEU A 570 19.94 -16.42 19.21
CA LEU A 570 18.59 -16.28 18.69
C LEU A 570 18.55 -16.79 17.26
N ALA A 571 17.66 -17.74 16.96
CA ALA A 571 17.50 -18.32 15.63
C ALA A 571 16.05 -18.23 15.19
N SER A 572 15.80 -17.70 13.99
CA SER A 572 14.44 -17.63 13.44
C SER A 572 14.46 -17.76 11.92
N PRO A 573 13.40 -18.31 11.29
CA PRO A 573 13.33 -18.39 9.83
C PRO A 573 13.35 -17.01 9.15
N LEU A 574 12.73 -15.99 9.76
CA LEU A 574 12.54 -14.68 9.12
C LEU A 574 12.46 -13.52 10.10
N ALA A 575 12.94 -12.35 9.68
CA ALA A 575 12.83 -11.08 10.39
C ALA A 575 12.96 -9.88 9.42
N PRO A 576 12.36 -8.72 9.72
CA PRO A 576 12.66 -7.46 9.04
C PRO A 576 14.14 -7.09 9.16
N SER A 577 14.68 -6.43 8.13
CA SER A 577 16.10 -6.03 8.09
C SER A 577 16.47 -5.01 9.18
N ASP A 578 15.58 -4.07 9.48
CA ASP A 578 15.67 -3.08 10.55
C ASP A 578 15.60 -3.74 11.93
N THR A 579 14.60 -4.58 12.20
CA THR A 579 14.49 -5.34 13.46
C THR A 579 15.74 -6.21 13.69
N LEU A 580 16.26 -6.86 12.65
CA LEU A 580 17.48 -7.66 12.73
C LEU A 580 18.71 -6.79 13.07
N ALA A 581 18.83 -5.61 12.47
CA ALA A 581 19.91 -4.68 12.76
C ALA A 581 19.86 -4.20 14.22
N GLU A 582 18.68 -3.87 14.73
CA GLU A 582 18.49 -3.47 16.13
C GLU A 582 18.89 -4.59 17.10
N LEU A 583 18.40 -5.82 16.88
CA LEU A 583 18.73 -6.96 17.75
C LEU A 583 20.24 -7.23 17.77
N ARG A 584 20.94 -7.07 16.64
CA ARG A 584 22.41 -7.20 16.57
C ARG A 584 23.12 -6.05 17.28
N ALA A 585 22.63 -4.82 17.16
CA ALA A 585 23.20 -3.64 17.82
C ALA A 585 23.17 -3.77 19.36
N GLU A 586 22.22 -4.51 19.91
CA GLU A 586 22.15 -4.84 21.34
C GLU A 586 23.17 -5.90 21.80
N GLY A 587 24.01 -6.40 20.88
CA GLY A 587 25.02 -7.42 21.14
C GLY A 587 24.50 -8.86 21.12
N ASN A 588 23.30 -9.10 20.56
CA ASN A 588 22.77 -10.46 20.43
C ASN A 588 23.43 -11.17 19.23
N GLU A 589 23.79 -12.44 19.42
CA GLU A 589 24.05 -13.32 18.28
C GLU A 589 22.70 -13.76 17.68
N VAL A 590 22.48 -13.44 16.41
CA VAL A 590 21.20 -13.66 15.72
C VAL A 590 21.42 -14.31 14.36
N LEU A 591 20.77 -15.47 14.16
CA LEU A 591 20.67 -16.20 12.89
C LEU A 591 19.26 -16.06 12.33
N VAL A 592 19.14 -15.48 11.14
CA VAL A 592 17.89 -15.38 10.39
C VAL A 592 18.14 -15.91 8.98
N LEU A 593 17.24 -16.77 8.46
CA LEU A 593 17.41 -17.33 7.11
C LEU A 593 17.04 -16.31 6.04
N GLU A 594 15.94 -15.58 6.22
CA GLU A 594 15.38 -14.67 5.22
C GLU A 594 15.06 -13.30 5.81
N THR A 595 15.37 -12.22 5.07
CA THR A 595 15.01 -10.84 5.43
C THR A 595 14.23 -10.16 4.31
N PRO A 596 12.92 -10.41 4.20
CA PRO A 596 12.09 -9.87 3.12
C PRO A 596 12.04 -8.34 3.13
N PRO A 597 12.14 -7.66 1.97
CA PRO A 597 12.13 -6.19 1.89
C PRO A 597 10.76 -5.54 2.21
N ASN A 598 9.65 -6.27 2.01
CA ASN A 598 8.29 -5.80 2.29
C ASN A 598 7.67 -6.65 3.43
N PHE A 599 8.24 -6.56 4.62
CA PHE A 599 7.77 -7.35 5.76
C PHE A 599 6.56 -6.68 6.44
N SER A 600 5.38 -7.29 6.33
CA SER A 600 4.18 -6.86 7.06
C SER A 600 3.80 -7.81 8.20
N ALA A 601 3.87 -9.12 7.96
CA ALA A 601 3.54 -10.13 8.97
C ALA A 601 4.26 -11.46 8.70
N VAL A 602 4.60 -12.18 9.78
CA VAL A 602 5.29 -13.49 9.71
C VAL A 602 4.59 -14.47 8.78
N GLY A 603 3.27 -14.58 8.90
CA GLY A 603 2.47 -15.57 8.15
C GLY A 603 2.44 -15.37 6.63
N LEU A 604 2.80 -14.19 6.11
CA LEU A 604 2.86 -13.95 4.66
C LEU A 604 4.01 -14.67 3.97
N HIS A 605 5.02 -15.10 4.75
CA HIS A 605 6.22 -15.77 4.24
C HIS A 605 6.14 -17.31 4.36
N TYR A 606 4.94 -17.80 4.66
CA TYR A 606 4.61 -19.22 4.73
C TYR A 606 3.47 -19.54 3.75
N THR A 607 3.61 -20.62 2.99
CA THR A 607 2.53 -21.10 2.12
C THR A 607 1.31 -21.50 2.97
N LYS A 608 1.55 -22.14 4.11
CA LYS A 608 0.57 -22.54 5.12
C LYS A 608 1.00 -22.05 6.50
N PHE A 609 0.15 -21.24 7.15
CA PHE A 609 0.43 -20.63 8.46
C PHE A 609 -0.80 -20.63 9.36
N ASP A 610 -1.23 -21.82 9.73
CA ASP A 610 -2.38 -21.99 10.62
C ASP A 610 -2.03 -21.56 12.05
N GLN A 611 -3.03 -21.27 12.87
CA GLN A 611 -2.80 -21.04 14.29
C GLN A 611 -2.30 -22.34 14.94
N THR A 612 -1.10 -22.32 15.54
CA THR A 612 -0.57 -23.48 16.27
C THR A 612 -1.47 -23.80 17.45
N SER A 613 -2.03 -25.01 17.46
CA SER A 613 -2.91 -25.45 18.54
C SER A 613 -2.10 -25.86 19.76
N ASP A 614 -2.76 -25.89 20.93
CA ASP A 614 -2.11 -26.36 22.14
C ASP A 614 -1.76 -27.86 22.04
N GLU A 615 -2.53 -28.65 21.29
CA GLU A 615 -2.27 -30.06 21.00
C GLU A 615 -1.01 -30.26 20.15
N GLU A 616 -0.79 -29.41 19.14
CA GLU A 616 0.43 -29.45 18.30
C GLU A 616 1.68 -29.14 19.13
N VAL A 617 1.59 -28.14 20.02
CA VAL A 617 2.67 -27.80 20.96
C VAL A 617 3.00 -28.99 21.86
N ILE A 618 1.97 -29.61 22.47
CA ILE A 618 2.13 -30.76 23.36
C ILE A 618 2.75 -31.95 22.62
N ASP A 619 2.26 -32.26 21.42
CA ASP A 619 2.77 -33.37 20.59
C ASP A 619 4.26 -33.19 20.23
N CYS A 620 4.67 -31.98 19.84
CA CYS A 620 6.08 -31.66 19.59
C CYS A 620 6.95 -31.87 20.85
N LEU A 621 6.49 -31.38 22.00
CA LEU A 621 7.23 -31.47 23.26
C LEU A 621 7.30 -32.93 23.77
N GLU A 622 6.22 -33.71 23.64
CA GLU A 622 6.20 -35.14 24.00
C GLU A 622 7.15 -35.95 23.12
N LYS A 623 7.10 -35.76 21.79
CA LYS A 623 8.03 -36.42 20.86
C LYS A 623 9.48 -36.05 21.13
N SER A 624 9.75 -34.82 21.56
CA SER A 624 11.11 -34.37 21.88
C SER A 624 11.73 -35.02 23.13
N ARG A 625 10.93 -35.73 23.95
CA ARG A 625 11.42 -36.39 25.17
C ARG A 625 12.53 -37.40 24.91
N GLU A 626 12.59 -37.98 23.72
CA GLU A 626 13.64 -38.93 23.34
C GLU A 626 15.05 -38.31 23.31
N TRP A 627 15.15 -36.98 23.20
CA TRP A 627 16.42 -36.23 23.20
C TRP A 627 16.77 -35.61 24.57
N LEU A 628 15.99 -35.90 25.60
CA LEU A 628 16.33 -35.48 26.96
C LEU A 628 17.56 -36.24 27.47
N PRO A 629 18.39 -35.62 28.33
CA PRO A 629 19.49 -36.32 28.98
C PRO A 629 18.94 -37.52 29.75
N LYS A 630 19.52 -38.71 29.56
CA LYS A 630 19.13 -39.90 30.32
C LYS A 630 19.64 -39.76 31.76
N ASN A 631 18.82 -40.11 32.75
CA ASN A 631 19.10 -40.00 34.19
C ASN A 631 20.37 -40.72 34.70
N ASN A 632 21.12 -41.43 33.85
CA ASN A 632 22.38 -42.07 34.22
C ASN A 632 23.62 -41.16 34.13
N ASP A 633 23.51 -39.95 33.58
CA ASP A 633 24.65 -39.02 33.40
C ASP A 633 24.70 -37.89 34.45
N LEU A 634 23.88 -37.96 35.52
CA LEU A 634 23.90 -37.01 36.65
C LEU A 634 24.63 -37.54 37.90
N LYS A 635 25.33 -38.67 37.77
CA LYS A 635 26.27 -39.16 38.78
C LYS A 635 27.64 -39.34 38.14
N ASN A 636 28.40 -38.26 38.01
CA ASN A 636 29.87 -38.22 38.14
C ASN A 636 30.35 -36.78 38.14
#